data_AF-A0AAE3JHA3-F1
#
_entry.id   AF-A0AAE3JHA3-F1
#
_cell.length_a   1.000
_cell.length_b   1.000
_cell.length_c   1.000
_cell.angle_alpha   90.00
_cell.angle_beta   90.00
_cell.angle_gamma   90.00
#
_symmetry.space_group_name_H-M   'P 1'
#
loop_
_entity.id
_entity.type
_entity.pdbx_description
1 polymer ?
#
loop_
_entity_poly.entity_id
_entity_poly.type
_entity_poly.pdbx_seq_one_letter_code
_entity_poly.pdbx_strand_id
1 'polypeptide(L)'
;MDQFLNESGVKPSTPAGQDQVSTDIVVLNPQERMLVNRVFENLRVISPETMVGVATRIMDLERLSVSISRYPSMHQGGFTVGAPRNTETLVETLCTFGDHERLLTLPTKAILGKGFLVAKFHAFAAITKVALNSNFSDRDIQELRQATLNIMFTLMAEEVYMSILDDPNLNTDVRRDVAEALAELWEHRLDQHAISVAPVLDAVWSVRDQIAPNFGTMIGTSELLLITIALDETWQSFISQRLSNSDVGAALEEFLFGLSHEDISFIRNELKTRGISAVGRDEIPQILGHRAALSNEDPRIFYRAYTQRRNNADARKRLNAAGPRKTLEDHYMQYIFEQNRERQKNGK
;
A
#
# COMPACT_ATOMS: atom_id res chain seq x y z
N MET A 1 36.76 -21.58 -21.71
CA MET A 1 35.32 -21.27 -21.76
C MET A 1 34.53 -22.33 -22.53
N ASP A 2 34.96 -23.61 -22.49
CA ASP A 2 34.25 -24.75 -23.12
C ASP A 2 34.59 -26.09 -22.39
N GLN A 3 34.81 -26.04 -21.08
CA GLN A 3 35.29 -27.20 -20.31
C GLN A 3 34.54 -27.44 -18.99
N PHE A 4 33.31 -26.91 -18.85
CA PHE A 4 32.51 -27.01 -17.61
C PHE A 4 31.12 -27.64 -17.81
N LEU A 5 30.82 -28.24 -18.96
CA LEU A 5 29.48 -28.75 -19.29
C LEU A 5 29.36 -30.28 -19.41
N ASN A 6 30.33 -31.06 -18.94
CA ASN A 6 30.18 -32.51 -18.96
C ASN A 6 30.84 -33.15 -17.75
N GLU A 7 30.07 -33.32 -16.68
CA GLU A 7 30.16 -34.45 -15.74
C GLU A 7 29.18 -34.21 -14.59
N SER A 8 28.02 -34.88 -14.64
CA SER A 8 27.24 -35.40 -13.50
C SER A 8 25.84 -35.79 -13.99
N GLY A 9 25.73 -36.97 -14.59
CA GLY A 9 24.45 -37.62 -14.80
C GLY A 9 23.86 -38.05 -13.46
N VAL A 10 23.06 -37.19 -12.86
CA VAL A 10 22.10 -37.56 -11.82
C VAL A 10 20.75 -37.00 -12.26
N LYS A 11 19.84 -37.88 -12.71
CA LYS A 11 18.45 -37.50 -12.93
C LYS A 11 17.86 -37.08 -11.57
N PRO A 12 17.35 -35.85 -11.40
CA PRO A 12 16.52 -35.57 -10.25
C PRO A 12 15.23 -36.36 -10.41
N SER A 13 14.98 -37.28 -9.48
CA SER A 13 13.68 -37.89 -9.29
C SER A 13 12.69 -36.79 -8.93
N THR A 14 11.83 -36.42 -9.88
CA THR A 14 10.71 -35.51 -9.65
C THR A 14 9.75 -36.17 -8.65
N PRO A 15 9.50 -35.60 -7.47
CA PRO A 15 8.34 -35.99 -6.68
C PRO A 15 7.10 -35.49 -7.43
N ALA A 16 6.22 -36.41 -7.76
CA ALA A 16 4.92 -36.10 -8.36
C ALA A 16 4.04 -35.33 -7.36
N GLY A 17 3.32 -34.31 -7.86
CA GLY A 17 2.16 -33.72 -7.19
C GLY A 17 2.45 -32.55 -6.25
N GLN A 18 2.89 -31.43 -6.82
CA GLN A 18 2.53 -30.11 -6.31
C GLN A 18 2.05 -29.32 -7.52
N ASP A 19 0.80 -28.86 -7.50
CA ASP A 19 0.33 -27.85 -8.46
C ASP A 19 1.30 -26.68 -8.37
N GLN A 20 2.16 -26.52 -9.38
CA GLN A 20 3.09 -25.40 -9.47
C GLN A 20 2.27 -24.14 -9.73
N VAL A 21 1.83 -23.50 -8.66
CA VAL A 21 1.34 -22.13 -8.71
C VAL A 21 2.48 -21.31 -9.32
N SER A 22 2.24 -20.76 -10.50
CA SER A 22 3.26 -19.99 -11.22
C SER A 22 3.73 -18.83 -10.34
N THR A 23 5.04 -18.69 -10.19
CA THR A 23 5.68 -17.57 -9.47
C THR A 23 5.94 -16.37 -10.39
N ASP A 24 5.35 -16.39 -11.59
CA ASP A 24 5.48 -15.36 -12.59
C ASP A 24 4.78 -14.08 -12.18
N ILE A 25 5.43 -12.96 -12.47
CA ILE A 25 4.87 -11.63 -12.27
C ILE A 25 3.73 -11.42 -13.26
N VAL A 26 2.50 -11.41 -12.74
CA VAL A 26 1.29 -11.17 -13.51
C VAL A 26 1.24 -9.71 -13.96
N VAL A 27 1.53 -9.46 -15.24
CA VAL A 27 1.61 -8.09 -15.77
C VAL A 27 0.26 -7.38 -15.66
N LEU A 28 -0.78 -8.03 -16.17
CA LEU A 28 -2.17 -7.58 -16.11
C LEU A 28 -3.02 -8.71 -15.54
N ASN A 29 -3.71 -8.44 -14.44
CA ASN A 29 -4.75 -9.32 -13.93
C ASN A 29 -5.95 -9.35 -14.92
N PRO A 30 -6.90 -10.30 -14.78
CA PRO A 30 -8.06 -10.40 -15.67
C PRO A 30 -8.82 -9.10 -15.90
N GLN A 31 -9.08 -8.32 -14.84
CA GLN A 31 -9.82 -7.05 -14.93
C GLN A 31 -9.01 -5.97 -15.68
N GLU A 32 -7.74 -5.82 -15.32
CA GLU A 32 -6.79 -4.92 -15.97
C GLU A 32 -6.63 -5.24 -17.45
N ARG A 33 -6.57 -6.53 -17.80
CA ARG A 33 -6.50 -6.99 -19.20
C ARG A 33 -7.75 -6.59 -19.97
N MET A 34 -8.94 -6.76 -19.38
CA MET A 34 -10.19 -6.33 -20.00
C MET A 34 -10.23 -4.81 -20.21
N LEU A 35 -9.72 -4.02 -19.25
CA LEU A 35 -9.62 -2.56 -19.37
C LEU A 35 -8.68 -2.14 -20.49
N VAL A 36 -7.47 -2.70 -20.53
CA VAL A 36 -6.47 -2.41 -21.56
C VAL A 36 -6.98 -2.80 -22.95
N ASN A 37 -7.65 -3.94 -23.09
CA ASN A 37 -8.24 -4.35 -24.37
C ASN A 37 -9.32 -3.37 -24.86
N ARG A 38 -10.22 -2.90 -23.98
CA ARG A 38 -11.20 -1.86 -24.31
C ARG A 38 -10.53 -0.56 -24.76
N VAL A 39 -9.46 -0.16 -24.08
CA VAL A 39 -8.66 1.02 -24.48
C VAL A 39 -8.09 0.83 -25.88
N PHE A 40 -7.54 -0.33 -26.20
CA PHE A 40 -7.03 -0.62 -27.54
C PHE A 40 -8.13 -0.60 -28.60
N GLU A 41 -9.28 -1.20 -28.34
CA GLU A 41 -10.42 -1.22 -29.27
C GLU A 41 -10.91 0.19 -29.61
N ASN A 42 -11.06 1.04 -28.58
CA ASN A 42 -11.49 2.43 -28.76
C ASN A 42 -10.41 3.28 -29.47
N LEU A 43 -9.14 3.18 -29.03
CA LEU A 43 -8.05 3.96 -29.65
C LEU A 43 -7.76 3.53 -31.09
N ARG A 44 -8.02 2.27 -31.46
CA ARG A 44 -7.90 1.82 -32.85
C ARG A 44 -8.77 2.63 -33.80
N VAL A 45 -9.93 3.09 -33.34
CA VAL A 45 -10.86 3.91 -34.13
C VAL A 45 -10.50 5.39 -34.04
N ILE A 46 -10.10 5.87 -32.85
CA ILE A 46 -9.92 7.31 -32.59
C ILE A 46 -8.52 7.80 -32.98
N SER A 47 -7.46 7.10 -32.57
CA SER A 47 -6.07 7.51 -32.78
C SER A 47 -5.13 6.29 -32.75
N PRO A 48 -4.82 5.69 -33.92
CA PRO A 48 -3.91 4.56 -34.02
C PRO A 48 -2.49 4.87 -33.52
N GLU A 49 -2.01 6.11 -33.67
CA GLU A 49 -0.70 6.53 -33.19
C GLU A 49 -0.62 6.48 -31.66
N THR A 50 -1.65 7.00 -30.98
CA THR A 50 -1.73 6.96 -29.51
C THR A 50 -1.83 5.52 -29.00
N MET A 51 -2.52 4.64 -29.74
CA MET A 51 -2.60 3.22 -29.44
C MET A 51 -1.21 2.55 -29.43
N VAL A 52 -0.34 2.86 -30.40
CA VAL A 52 1.04 2.34 -30.43
C VAL A 52 1.81 2.76 -29.18
N GLY A 53 1.64 4.00 -28.71
CA GLY A 53 2.25 4.48 -27.47
C GLY A 53 1.79 3.70 -26.24
N VAL A 54 0.49 3.42 -26.12
CA VAL A 54 -0.06 2.58 -25.04
C VAL A 54 0.45 1.15 -25.12
N ALA A 55 0.44 0.56 -26.33
CA ALA A 55 0.92 -0.81 -26.56
C ALA A 55 2.40 -0.97 -26.17
N THR A 56 3.24 -0.01 -26.56
CA THR A 56 4.67 0.00 -26.20
C THR A 56 4.86 -0.02 -24.68
N ARG A 57 4.07 0.77 -23.93
CA ARG A 57 4.16 0.79 -22.46
C ARG A 57 3.78 -0.54 -21.83
N ILE A 58 2.75 -1.20 -22.34
CA ILE A 58 2.36 -2.54 -21.85
C ILE A 58 3.44 -3.56 -22.18
N MET A 59 4.00 -3.53 -23.40
CA MET A 59 5.11 -4.40 -23.79
C MET A 59 6.36 -4.20 -22.91
N ASP A 60 6.67 -2.96 -22.53
CA ASP A 60 7.79 -2.69 -21.63
C ASP A 60 7.56 -3.27 -20.23
N LEU A 61 6.31 -3.25 -19.72
CA LEU A 61 5.97 -3.96 -18.48
C LEU A 61 6.13 -5.47 -18.62
N GLU A 62 5.72 -6.06 -19.75
CA GLU A 62 5.91 -7.50 -20.01
C GLU A 62 7.40 -7.88 -20.06
N ARG A 63 8.25 -7.03 -20.64
CA ARG A 63 9.70 -7.26 -20.64
C ARG A 63 10.31 -7.17 -19.24
N LEU A 64 9.84 -6.21 -18.44
CA LEU A 64 10.26 -6.09 -17.05
C LEU A 64 9.84 -7.31 -16.23
N SER A 65 8.59 -7.77 -16.37
CA SER A 65 8.10 -8.94 -15.61
C SER A 65 8.90 -10.19 -15.92
N VAL A 66 9.17 -10.48 -17.20
CA VAL A 66 10.00 -11.62 -17.63
C VAL A 66 11.40 -11.54 -17.03
N SER A 67 11.97 -10.34 -16.94
CA SER A 67 13.31 -10.14 -16.37
C SER A 67 13.31 -10.40 -14.86
N ILE A 68 12.24 -10.02 -14.15
CA ILE A 68 12.13 -10.19 -12.70
C ILE A 68 11.75 -11.65 -12.34
N SER A 69 10.90 -12.32 -13.12
CA SER A 69 10.55 -13.74 -12.92
C SER A 69 11.75 -14.69 -12.97
N ARG A 70 12.87 -14.27 -13.57
CA ARG A 70 14.12 -15.06 -13.61
C ARG A 70 14.86 -15.10 -12.28
N TYR A 71 14.55 -14.20 -11.35
CA TYR A 71 15.14 -14.25 -10.02
C TYR A 71 14.46 -15.35 -9.19
N PRO A 72 15.21 -15.98 -8.25
CA PRO A 72 14.65 -17.04 -7.42
C PRO A 72 13.37 -16.59 -6.70
N SER A 73 12.39 -17.49 -6.64
CA SER A 73 11.20 -17.32 -5.81
C SER A 73 11.60 -17.22 -4.33
N MET A 74 10.81 -16.51 -3.53
CA MET A 74 11.01 -16.43 -2.08
C MET A 74 10.67 -17.74 -1.38
N HIS A 75 9.87 -18.60 -2.03
CA HIS A 75 9.58 -19.95 -1.55
C HIS A 75 10.58 -20.99 -2.03
N GLN A 76 11.41 -20.67 -3.03
CA GLN A 76 12.39 -21.61 -3.54
C GLN A 76 13.55 -21.76 -2.56
N GLY A 77 13.67 -22.96 -2.01
CA GLY A 77 14.82 -23.38 -1.21
C GLY A 77 16.11 -23.30 -2.02
N GLY A 78 17.12 -22.60 -1.50
CA GLY A 78 18.47 -22.53 -2.07
C GLY A 78 19.55 -22.55 -1.00
N PHE A 79 20.81 -22.64 -1.43
CA PHE A 79 21.97 -22.45 -0.56
C PHE A 79 22.71 -21.19 -1.00
N THR A 80 22.86 -20.23 -0.10
CA THR A 80 23.79 -19.10 -0.31
C THR A 80 24.92 -19.27 0.68
N VAL A 81 26.13 -19.58 0.19
CA VAL A 81 27.38 -19.65 0.97
C VAL A 81 27.19 -20.25 2.38
N GLY A 82 26.74 -21.50 2.45
CA GLY A 82 26.66 -22.26 3.71
C GLY A 82 25.40 -22.04 4.56
N ALA A 83 24.49 -21.12 4.20
CA ALA A 83 23.21 -20.94 4.88
C ALA A 83 22.03 -21.41 4.00
N PRO A 84 21.03 -22.13 4.56
CA PRO A 84 19.79 -22.41 3.86
C PRO A 84 19.05 -21.09 3.61
N ARG A 85 18.46 -20.94 2.42
CA ARG A 85 17.59 -19.83 2.04
C ARG A 85 16.23 -20.41 1.68
N ASN A 86 15.23 -20.15 2.52
CA ASN A 86 13.83 -20.53 2.33
C ASN A 86 12.90 -19.46 2.94
N THR A 87 11.58 -19.61 2.81
CA THR A 87 10.60 -18.67 3.36
C THR A 87 10.82 -18.38 4.85
N GLU A 88 11.13 -19.40 5.65
CA GLU A 88 11.32 -19.25 7.09
C GLU A 88 12.55 -18.41 7.42
N THR A 89 13.69 -18.64 6.75
CA THR A 89 14.88 -17.80 6.92
C THR A 89 14.66 -16.36 6.46
N LEU A 90 13.81 -16.13 5.43
CA LEU A 90 13.42 -14.79 5.02
C LEU A 90 12.57 -14.10 6.10
N VAL A 91 11.60 -14.81 6.66
CA VAL A 91 10.75 -14.30 7.76
C VAL A 91 11.61 -13.97 8.99
N GLU A 92 12.55 -14.83 9.35
CA GLU A 92 13.51 -14.57 10.43
C GLU A 92 14.38 -13.33 10.14
N THR A 93 14.86 -13.19 8.90
CA THR A 93 15.61 -12.01 8.45
C THR A 93 14.77 -10.73 8.58
N LEU A 94 13.51 -10.76 8.13
CA LEU A 94 12.59 -9.63 8.23
C LEU A 94 12.26 -9.25 9.67
N CYS A 95 12.27 -10.22 10.59
CA CYS A 95 12.03 -9.99 12.01
C CYS A 95 13.25 -9.38 12.74
N THR A 96 14.46 -9.49 12.19
CA THR A 96 15.72 -9.21 12.92
C THR A 96 16.43 -7.92 12.51
N PHE A 97 16.40 -7.53 11.24
CA PHE A 97 17.14 -6.35 10.78
C PHE A 97 16.29 -5.07 10.79
N GLY A 98 16.88 -3.98 11.28
CA GLY A 98 16.23 -2.66 11.34
C GLY A 98 16.26 -1.91 10.01
N ASP A 99 15.53 -0.79 9.95
CA ASP A 99 15.34 0.03 8.74
C ASP A 99 16.63 0.34 7.94
N HIS A 100 17.75 0.55 8.62
CA HIS A 100 19.01 1.01 8.01
C HIS A 100 19.72 -0.02 7.11
N GLU A 101 19.37 -1.30 7.20
CA GLU A 101 20.07 -2.38 6.48
C GLU A 101 19.25 -2.98 5.33
N ARG A 102 18.02 -2.50 5.13
CA ARG A 102 17.03 -3.13 4.25
C ARG A 102 17.45 -3.23 2.80
N LEU A 103 17.97 -2.15 2.21
CA LEU A 103 18.19 -2.08 0.77
C LEU A 103 19.08 -3.22 0.22
N LEU A 104 20.09 -3.62 1.00
CA LEU A 104 21.06 -4.63 0.58
C LEU A 104 20.78 -6.02 1.16
N THR A 105 19.89 -6.11 2.15
CA THR A 105 19.50 -7.38 2.80
C THR A 105 18.27 -8.00 2.14
N LEU A 106 17.38 -7.19 1.57
CA LEU A 106 16.15 -7.68 0.97
C LEU A 106 16.39 -8.51 -0.30
N PRO A 107 15.54 -9.52 -0.59
CA PRO A 107 15.60 -10.26 -1.84
C PRO A 107 15.52 -9.35 -3.06
N THR A 108 16.33 -9.64 -4.09
CA THR A 108 16.29 -8.91 -5.37
C THR A 108 14.88 -8.84 -5.97
N LYS A 109 14.12 -9.94 -5.91
CA LYS A 109 12.74 -10.01 -6.41
C LYS A 109 11.81 -9.01 -5.68
N ALA A 110 12.02 -8.75 -4.39
CA ALA A 110 11.26 -7.76 -3.63
C ALA A 110 11.55 -6.33 -4.09
N ILE A 111 12.84 -5.96 -4.21
CA ILE A 111 13.27 -4.62 -4.65
C ILE A 111 12.82 -4.33 -6.09
N LEU A 112 13.06 -5.26 -7.02
CA LEU A 112 12.65 -5.09 -8.40
C LEU A 112 11.13 -5.12 -8.56
N GLY A 113 10.42 -5.92 -7.74
CA GLY A 113 8.97 -5.96 -7.69
C GLY A 113 8.34 -4.62 -7.30
N LYS A 114 8.94 -3.89 -6.35
CA LYS A 114 8.51 -2.52 -6.02
C LYS A 114 8.67 -1.58 -7.22
N GLY A 115 9.82 -1.64 -7.91
CA GLY A 115 10.05 -0.87 -9.14
C GLY A 115 9.05 -1.19 -10.26
N PHE A 116 8.69 -2.46 -10.41
CA PHE A 116 7.66 -2.91 -11.34
C PHE A 116 6.28 -2.30 -11.04
N LEU A 117 5.85 -2.30 -9.77
CA LEU A 117 4.57 -1.67 -9.38
C LEU A 117 4.54 -0.17 -9.70
N VAL A 118 5.65 0.54 -9.47
CA VAL A 118 5.77 1.96 -9.83
C VAL A 118 5.66 2.16 -11.36
N ALA A 119 6.32 1.32 -12.14
CA ALA A 119 6.21 1.35 -13.60
C ALA A 119 4.77 1.07 -14.07
N LYS A 120 4.10 0.08 -13.46
CA LYS A 120 2.70 -0.26 -13.73
C LYS A 120 1.76 0.87 -13.38
N PHE A 121 1.94 1.50 -12.22
CA PHE A 121 1.20 2.70 -11.82
C PHE A 121 1.34 3.82 -12.86
N HIS A 122 2.55 4.10 -13.33
CA HIS A 122 2.78 5.11 -14.38
C HIS A 122 2.12 4.75 -15.71
N ALA A 123 2.12 3.47 -16.10
CA ALA A 123 1.45 3.02 -17.30
C ALA A 123 -0.07 3.25 -17.21
N PHE A 124 -0.70 2.82 -16.12
CA PHE A 124 -2.14 3.01 -15.90
C PHE A 124 -2.53 4.48 -15.79
N ALA A 125 -1.76 5.30 -15.07
CA ALA A 125 -1.99 6.75 -15.02
C ALA A 125 -1.90 7.41 -16.41
N ALA A 126 -0.94 6.98 -17.24
CA ALA A 126 -0.82 7.46 -18.62
C ALA A 126 -2.00 7.02 -19.49
N ILE A 127 -2.44 5.77 -19.36
CA ILE A 127 -3.62 5.23 -20.07
C ILE A 127 -4.87 6.00 -19.69
N THR A 128 -5.10 6.27 -18.40
CA THR A 128 -6.22 7.08 -17.93
C THR A 128 -6.20 8.48 -18.53
N LYS A 129 -5.03 9.12 -18.61
CA LYS A 129 -4.89 10.44 -19.24
C LYS A 129 -5.20 10.41 -20.74
N VAL A 130 -4.77 9.37 -21.44
CA VAL A 130 -5.11 9.15 -22.86
C VAL A 130 -6.61 8.98 -23.04
N ALA A 131 -7.25 8.16 -22.19
CA ALA A 131 -8.68 7.92 -22.25
C ALA A 131 -9.49 9.21 -22.00
N LEU A 132 -9.08 10.02 -21.02
CA LEU A 132 -9.66 11.35 -20.74
C LEU A 132 -9.58 12.27 -21.95
N ASN A 133 -8.40 12.40 -22.55
CA ASN A 133 -8.18 13.26 -23.72
C ASN A 133 -8.88 12.75 -25.00
N SER A 134 -9.29 11.48 -25.01
CA SER A 134 -9.96 10.84 -26.14
C SER A 134 -11.48 10.72 -25.93
N ASN A 135 -12.04 11.42 -24.94
CA ASN A 135 -13.47 11.45 -24.61
C ASN A 135 -14.09 10.05 -24.39
N PHE A 136 -13.37 9.18 -23.68
CA PHE A 136 -13.92 7.91 -23.24
C PHE A 136 -15.08 8.13 -22.25
N SER A 137 -15.91 7.10 -22.06
CA SER A 137 -17.03 7.18 -21.11
C SER A 137 -16.53 7.39 -19.68
N ASP A 138 -17.29 8.13 -18.86
CA ASP A 138 -16.94 8.36 -17.45
C ASP A 138 -16.77 7.04 -16.68
N ARG A 139 -17.54 6.02 -17.04
CA ARG A 139 -17.43 4.67 -16.49
C ARG A 139 -16.05 4.06 -16.77
N ASP A 140 -15.58 4.11 -18.02
CA ASP A 140 -14.26 3.55 -18.36
C ASP A 140 -13.13 4.29 -17.65
N ILE A 141 -13.26 5.62 -17.50
CA ILE A 141 -12.31 6.44 -16.74
C ILE A 141 -12.29 6.04 -15.28
N GLN A 142 -13.45 5.84 -14.65
CA GLN A 142 -13.54 5.41 -13.25
C GLN A 142 -12.92 4.04 -13.04
N GLU A 143 -13.19 3.07 -13.92
CA GLU A 143 -12.60 1.72 -13.81
C GLU A 143 -11.08 1.75 -13.99
N LEU A 144 -10.54 2.59 -14.88
CA LEU A 144 -9.09 2.80 -15.03
C LEU A 144 -8.46 3.49 -13.81
N ARG A 145 -9.15 4.47 -13.22
CA ARG A 145 -8.73 5.11 -11.96
C ARG A 145 -8.71 4.12 -10.81
N GLN A 146 -9.71 3.26 -10.69
CA GLN A 146 -9.75 2.22 -9.67
C GLN A 146 -8.58 1.23 -9.84
N ALA A 147 -8.28 0.79 -11.06
CA ALA A 147 -7.12 -0.06 -11.31
C ALA A 147 -5.81 0.63 -10.88
N THR A 148 -5.69 1.93 -11.14
CA THR A 148 -4.54 2.74 -10.72
C THR A 148 -4.44 2.83 -9.19
N LEU A 149 -5.57 3.01 -8.49
CA LEU A 149 -5.64 3.04 -7.03
C LEU A 149 -5.24 1.70 -6.41
N ASN A 150 -5.72 0.58 -6.98
CA ASN A 150 -5.37 -0.75 -6.48
C ASN A 150 -3.86 -0.99 -6.50
N ILE A 151 -3.17 -0.59 -7.57
CA ILE A 151 -1.69 -0.66 -7.67
C ILE A 151 -1.03 0.19 -6.57
N MET A 152 -1.55 1.39 -6.32
CA MET A 152 -1.07 2.28 -5.26
C MET A 152 -1.29 1.68 -3.87
N PHE A 153 -2.43 1.05 -3.60
CA PHE A 153 -2.69 0.38 -2.32
C PHE A 153 -1.75 -0.80 -2.09
N THR A 154 -1.37 -1.54 -3.13
CA THR A 154 -0.32 -2.57 -3.01
C THR A 154 1.03 -1.99 -2.58
N LEU A 155 1.43 -0.83 -3.15
CA LEU A 155 2.64 -0.11 -2.73
C LEU A 155 2.55 0.38 -1.28
N MET A 156 1.39 0.91 -0.90
CA MET A 156 1.12 1.40 0.46
C MET A 156 1.15 0.25 1.48
N ALA A 157 0.54 -0.90 1.17
CA ALA A 157 0.50 -2.06 2.05
C ALA A 157 1.90 -2.60 2.36
N GLU A 158 2.76 -2.72 1.33
CA GLU A 158 4.17 -3.09 1.52
C GLU A 158 4.86 -2.13 2.50
N GLU A 159 4.64 -0.83 2.33
CA GLU A 159 5.21 0.19 3.19
C GLU A 159 4.67 0.09 4.62
N VAL A 160 3.37 -0.10 4.81
CA VAL A 160 2.75 -0.28 6.14
C VAL A 160 3.31 -1.51 6.84
N TYR A 161 3.44 -2.64 6.15
CA TYR A 161 4.03 -3.85 6.75
C TYR A 161 5.47 -3.62 7.19
N MET A 162 6.26 -2.94 6.37
CA MET A 162 7.61 -2.53 6.77
C MET A 162 7.62 -1.62 7.99
N SER A 163 6.69 -0.66 8.07
CA SER A 163 6.54 0.24 9.22
C SER A 163 6.25 -0.55 10.51
N ILE A 164 5.34 -1.53 10.42
CA ILE A 164 4.97 -2.39 11.53
C ILE A 164 6.16 -3.24 11.99
N LEU A 165 6.93 -3.81 11.05
CA LEU A 165 8.15 -4.56 11.37
C LEU A 165 9.23 -3.70 12.03
N ASP A 166 9.27 -2.38 11.79
CA ASP A 166 10.20 -1.46 12.46
C ASP A 166 9.80 -1.10 13.90
N ASP A 167 8.61 -1.49 14.36
CA ASP A 167 8.22 -1.22 15.73
C ASP A 167 8.95 -2.19 16.69
N PRO A 168 9.88 -1.71 17.55
CA PRO A 168 10.57 -2.59 18.49
C PRO A 168 9.63 -3.22 19.54
N ASN A 169 8.45 -2.63 19.77
CA ASN A 169 7.49 -3.11 20.77
C ASN A 169 6.46 -4.09 20.20
N LEU A 170 6.53 -4.42 18.91
CA LEU A 170 5.62 -5.37 18.30
C LEU A 170 5.86 -6.77 18.86
N ASN A 171 4.76 -7.43 19.24
CA ASN A 171 4.79 -8.81 19.72
C ASN A 171 5.47 -9.73 18.67
N THR A 172 6.42 -10.56 19.10
CA THR A 172 7.20 -11.47 18.25
C THR A 172 6.35 -12.36 17.34
N ASP A 173 5.23 -12.84 17.88
CA ASP A 173 4.26 -13.65 17.15
C ASP A 173 3.63 -12.86 16.00
N VAL A 174 3.12 -11.66 16.30
CA VAL A 174 2.48 -10.76 15.31
C VAL A 174 3.51 -10.27 14.30
N ARG A 175 4.74 -10.01 14.73
CA ARG A 175 5.87 -9.67 13.86
C ARG A 175 6.10 -10.76 12.82
N ARG A 176 6.05 -12.03 13.24
CA ARG A 176 6.17 -13.17 12.34
C ARG A 176 5.02 -13.20 11.33
N ASP A 177 3.78 -13.02 11.79
CA ASP A 177 2.59 -13.00 10.91
C ASP A 177 2.68 -11.87 9.86
N VAL A 178 3.16 -10.69 10.25
CA VAL A 178 3.39 -9.56 9.33
C VAL A 178 4.50 -9.85 8.33
N ALA A 179 5.61 -10.46 8.78
CA ALA A 179 6.71 -10.84 7.90
C ALA A 179 6.31 -11.93 6.89
N GLU A 180 5.50 -12.90 7.31
CA GLU A 180 4.90 -13.93 6.44
C GLU A 180 3.97 -13.27 5.41
N ALA A 181 3.06 -12.39 5.84
CA ALA A 181 2.17 -11.66 4.93
C ALA A 181 2.93 -10.76 3.94
N LEU A 182 4.05 -10.16 4.36
CA LEU A 182 4.91 -9.36 3.48
C LEU A 182 5.65 -10.24 2.46
N ALA A 183 6.17 -11.40 2.87
CA ALA A 183 6.80 -12.35 1.95
C ALA A 183 5.79 -12.86 0.92
N GLU A 184 4.56 -13.16 1.35
CA GLU A 184 3.47 -13.59 0.47
C GLU A 184 3.03 -12.46 -0.47
N LEU A 185 2.90 -11.24 0.04
CA LEU A 185 2.65 -10.04 -0.77
C LEU A 185 3.72 -9.86 -1.84
N TRP A 186 4.98 -10.17 -1.57
CA TRP A 186 6.04 -10.06 -2.57
C TRP A 186 5.99 -11.17 -3.60
N GLU A 187 5.61 -12.39 -3.21
CA GLU A 187 5.59 -13.53 -4.14
C GLU A 187 4.41 -13.39 -5.09
N HIS A 188 3.26 -13.05 -4.53
CA HIS A 188 1.98 -12.97 -5.20
C HIS A 188 1.55 -11.52 -5.44
N ARG A 189 2.49 -10.58 -5.49
CA ARG A 189 2.29 -9.12 -5.60
C ARG A 189 1.30 -8.67 -6.67
N LEU A 190 1.02 -9.54 -7.63
CA LEU A 190 0.16 -9.29 -8.79
C LEU A 190 -0.90 -10.39 -9.01
N ASP A 191 -0.95 -11.38 -8.11
CA ASP A 191 -2.02 -12.37 -8.07
C ASP A 191 -3.26 -11.72 -7.41
N GLN A 192 -4.45 -12.08 -7.89
CA GLN A 192 -5.72 -11.64 -7.32
C GLN A 192 -5.89 -12.13 -5.87
N HIS A 193 -5.17 -13.17 -5.45
CA HIS A 193 -5.28 -13.77 -4.12
C HIS A 193 -4.44 -13.06 -3.04
N ALA A 194 -3.39 -12.29 -3.41
CA ALA A 194 -2.60 -11.51 -2.45
C ALA A 194 -3.32 -10.25 -1.94
N ILE A 195 -4.53 -10.01 -2.44
CA ILE A 195 -5.40 -8.87 -2.12
C ILE A 195 -6.21 -9.20 -0.85
N SER A 196 -5.61 -9.76 0.20
CA SER A 196 -6.33 -10.00 1.46
C SER A 196 -6.29 -8.79 2.40
N VAL A 197 -5.38 -7.84 2.19
CA VAL A 197 -5.21 -6.66 3.07
C VAL A 197 -5.35 -5.31 2.34
N ALA A 198 -5.01 -5.24 1.06
CA ALA A 198 -5.33 -4.08 0.23
C ALA A 198 -6.82 -3.65 0.31
N PRO A 199 -7.83 -4.54 0.43
CA PRO A 199 -9.24 -4.13 0.49
C PRO A 199 -9.58 -3.31 1.73
N VAL A 200 -8.90 -3.56 2.85
CA VAL A 200 -9.21 -2.91 4.12
C VAL A 200 -8.68 -1.47 4.10
N LEU A 201 -7.47 -1.26 3.62
CA LEU A 201 -6.95 0.09 3.37
C LEU A 201 -7.73 0.81 2.27
N ASP A 202 -8.09 0.11 1.19
CA ASP A 202 -8.93 0.64 0.12
C ASP A 202 -10.27 1.16 0.68
N ALA A 203 -10.95 0.37 1.51
CA ALA A 203 -12.22 0.78 2.12
C ALA A 203 -12.08 2.06 2.95
N VAL A 204 -11.09 2.15 3.85
CA VAL A 204 -10.90 3.32 4.72
C VAL A 204 -10.59 4.57 3.88
N TRP A 205 -9.75 4.45 2.86
CA TRP A 205 -9.38 5.57 1.98
C TRP A 205 -10.51 5.98 1.03
N SER A 206 -11.25 5.02 0.48
CA SER A 206 -12.42 5.25 -0.38
C SER A 206 -13.55 5.94 0.38
N VAL A 207 -13.76 5.58 1.65
CA VAL A 207 -14.73 6.28 2.51
C VAL A 207 -14.23 7.68 2.88
N ARG A 208 -12.95 7.84 3.20
CA ARG A 208 -12.36 9.16 3.48
C ARG A 208 -12.56 10.14 2.31
N ASP A 209 -12.46 9.67 1.07
CA ASP A 209 -12.71 10.51 -0.11
C ASP A 209 -14.10 11.15 -0.11
N GLN A 210 -15.10 10.38 0.32
CA GLN A 210 -16.49 10.83 0.36
C GLN A 210 -16.76 11.74 1.55
N ILE A 211 -15.94 11.66 2.60
CA ILE A 211 -16.07 12.45 3.82
C ILE A 211 -15.15 13.66 3.70
N ALA A 212 -15.65 14.68 3.02
CA ALA A 212 -14.96 15.95 3.03
C ALA A 212 -15.09 16.58 4.46
N PRO A 213 -13.99 16.91 5.15
CA PRO A 213 -14.03 17.33 6.54
C PRO A 213 -14.58 18.74 6.68
N ASN A 214 -15.47 18.95 7.63
CA ASN A 214 -16.03 20.27 7.94
C ASN A 214 -15.16 21.05 8.93
N PHE A 215 -14.15 20.39 9.53
CA PHE A 215 -13.22 20.89 10.54
C PHE A 215 -13.92 21.28 11.85
N GLY A 216 -14.86 22.21 11.82
CA GLY A 216 -15.72 22.56 12.95
C GLY A 216 -14.90 22.93 14.19
N THR A 217 -15.15 22.24 15.30
CA THR A 217 -14.41 22.41 16.57
C THR A 217 -13.02 21.77 16.56
N MET A 218 -12.58 21.20 15.44
CA MET A 218 -11.38 20.38 15.28
C MET A 218 -11.37 19.11 16.14
N ILE A 219 -12.53 18.64 16.64
CA ILE A 219 -12.63 17.39 17.41
C ILE A 219 -12.80 16.18 16.49
N GLY A 220 -13.43 16.35 15.31
CA GLY A 220 -13.57 15.29 14.30
C GLY A 220 -14.70 14.30 14.56
N THR A 221 -15.62 14.57 15.48
CA THR A 221 -16.72 13.66 15.85
C THR A 221 -17.64 13.35 14.67
N SER A 222 -17.96 14.34 13.84
CA SER A 222 -18.84 14.15 12.68
C SER A 222 -18.17 13.27 11.63
N GLU A 223 -16.90 13.55 11.32
CA GLU A 223 -16.09 12.76 10.38
C GLU A 223 -15.92 11.32 10.88
N LEU A 224 -15.63 11.14 12.18
CA LEU A 224 -15.52 9.83 12.81
C LEU A 224 -16.85 9.05 12.76
N LEU A 225 -17.98 9.72 12.99
CA LEU A 225 -19.28 9.05 12.89
C LEU A 225 -19.55 8.58 11.46
N LEU A 226 -19.32 9.43 10.46
CA LEU A 226 -19.54 9.10 9.05
C LEU A 226 -18.66 7.92 8.59
N ILE A 227 -17.37 7.92 8.94
CA ILE A 227 -16.46 6.83 8.55
C ILE A 227 -16.84 5.53 9.25
N THR A 228 -17.28 5.60 10.51
CA THR A 228 -17.68 4.42 11.29
C THR A 228 -18.99 3.79 10.78
N ILE A 229 -19.92 4.61 10.27
CA ILE A 229 -21.16 4.12 9.65
C ILE A 229 -20.88 3.45 8.30
N ALA A 230 -19.92 3.99 7.54
CA ALA A 230 -19.61 3.50 6.20
C ALA A 230 -18.71 2.26 6.18
N LEU A 231 -17.99 1.97 7.27
CA LEU A 231 -17.09 0.82 7.40
C LEU A 231 -17.70 -0.32 8.22
N ASP A 232 -17.06 -1.48 8.15
CA ASP A 232 -17.53 -2.76 8.69
C ASP A 232 -17.32 -2.92 10.21
N GLU A 233 -17.74 -4.07 10.74
CA GLU A 233 -17.57 -4.43 12.16
C GLU A 233 -16.10 -4.47 12.59
N THR A 234 -15.18 -4.81 11.67
CA THR A 234 -13.74 -4.83 11.95
C THR A 234 -13.24 -3.44 12.31
N TRP A 235 -13.63 -2.43 11.52
CA TRP A 235 -13.33 -1.03 11.82
C TRP A 235 -13.99 -0.56 13.12
N GLN A 236 -15.26 -0.87 13.34
CA GLN A 236 -15.98 -0.47 14.56
C GLN A 236 -15.31 -1.03 15.82
N SER A 237 -14.87 -2.29 15.77
CA SER A 237 -14.14 -2.92 16.86
C SER A 237 -12.76 -2.28 17.07
N PHE A 238 -12.04 -1.94 16.00
CA PHE A 238 -10.79 -1.18 16.08
C PHE A 238 -10.97 0.15 16.81
N ILE A 239 -11.96 0.97 16.40
CA ILE A 239 -12.24 2.25 17.03
C ILE A 239 -12.62 2.07 18.51
N SER A 240 -13.51 1.13 18.82
CA SER A 240 -13.93 0.85 20.19
C SER A 240 -12.77 0.48 21.12
N GLN A 241 -11.82 -0.33 20.63
CA GLN A 241 -10.72 -0.84 21.45
C GLN A 241 -9.49 0.08 21.49
N ARG A 242 -9.21 0.82 20.42
CA ARG A 242 -7.94 1.53 20.23
C ARG A 242 -8.05 3.05 20.33
N LEU A 243 -9.23 3.66 20.16
CA LEU A 243 -9.38 5.13 20.15
C LEU A 243 -9.00 5.79 21.48
N SER A 244 -9.09 5.07 22.60
CA SER A 244 -8.64 5.56 23.91
C SER A 244 -7.13 5.81 23.97
N ASN A 245 -6.36 5.21 23.06
CA ASN A 245 -4.94 5.51 22.91
C ASN A 245 -4.76 6.87 22.20
N SER A 246 -4.10 7.80 22.89
CA SER A 246 -3.81 9.14 22.38
C SER A 246 -3.06 9.16 21.04
N ASP A 247 -2.17 8.18 20.79
CA ASP A 247 -1.42 8.10 19.52
C ASP A 247 -2.36 7.73 18.36
N VAL A 248 -3.30 6.81 18.60
CA VAL A 248 -4.33 6.39 17.63
C VAL A 248 -5.30 7.54 17.36
N GLY A 249 -5.77 8.21 18.41
CA GLY A 249 -6.66 9.38 18.27
C GLY A 249 -6.01 10.50 17.46
N ALA A 250 -4.75 10.83 17.74
CA ALA A 250 -4.04 11.85 16.97
C ALA A 250 -3.76 11.41 15.51
N ALA A 251 -3.42 10.14 15.27
CA ALA A 251 -3.24 9.60 13.93
C ALA A 251 -4.54 9.61 13.11
N LEU A 252 -5.67 9.35 13.78
CA LEU A 252 -7.01 9.43 13.20
C LEU A 252 -7.36 10.88 12.84
N GLU A 253 -7.05 11.86 13.69
CA GLU A 253 -7.25 13.28 13.37
C GLU A 253 -6.43 13.70 12.14
N GLU A 254 -5.15 13.31 12.05
CA GLU A 254 -4.32 13.59 10.87
C GLU A 254 -4.92 12.96 9.60
N PHE A 255 -5.41 11.73 9.72
CA PHE A 255 -6.07 11.04 8.62
C PHE A 255 -7.34 11.78 8.18
N LEU A 256 -8.29 12.02 9.09
CA LEU A 256 -9.59 12.62 8.77
C LEU A 256 -9.45 14.06 8.23
N PHE A 257 -8.61 14.88 8.85
CA PHE A 257 -8.46 16.29 8.46
C PHE A 257 -7.50 16.50 7.29
N GLY A 258 -6.62 15.53 6.98
CA GLY A 258 -5.59 15.72 5.96
C GLY A 258 -4.61 16.86 6.31
N LEU A 259 -4.39 17.04 7.61
CA LEU A 259 -3.50 18.04 8.21
C LEU A 259 -2.52 17.34 9.15
N SER A 260 -1.38 17.95 9.40
CA SER A 260 -0.43 17.43 10.40
C SER A 260 -0.92 17.69 11.82
N HIS A 261 -0.44 16.91 12.78
CA HIS A 261 -0.69 17.14 14.21
C HIS A 261 -0.29 18.54 14.65
N GLU A 262 0.80 19.08 14.09
CA GLU A 262 1.26 20.43 14.35
C GLU A 262 0.26 21.46 13.84
N ASP A 263 -0.25 21.30 12.61
CA ASP A 263 -1.28 22.17 12.04
C ASP A 263 -2.58 22.13 12.86
N ILE A 264 -3.02 20.92 13.24
CA ILE A 264 -4.23 20.72 14.05
C ILE A 264 -4.06 21.40 15.41
N SER A 265 -2.90 21.24 16.05
CA SER A 265 -2.58 21.87 17.33
C SER A 265 -2.51 23.39 17.21
N PHE A 266 -1.92 23.90 16.13
CA PHE A 266 -1.86 25.33 15.82
C PHE A 266 -3.25 25.93 15.65
N ILE A 267 -4.12 25.31 14.84
CA ILE A 267 -5.51 25.77 14.64
C ILE A 267 -6.27 25.77 15.97
N ARG A 268 -6.14 24.70 16.77
CA ARG A 268 -6.79 24.62 18.09
C ARG A 268 -6.34 25.73 19.03
N ASN A 269 -5.05 26.08 19.00
CA ASN A 269 -4.53 27.19 19.79
C ASN A 269 -5.08 28.53 19.28
N GLU A 270 -5.11 28.72 17.97
CA GLU A 270 -5.62 29.95 17.35
C GLU A 270 -7.10 30.19 17.64
N LEU A 271 -7.92 29.13 17.59
CA LEU A 271 -9.34 29.17 17.98
C LEU A 271 -9.50 29.64 19.44
N LYS A 272 -8.69 29.10 20.36
CA LYS A 272 -8.69 29.53 21.76
C LYS A 272 -8.27 30.98 21.93
N THR A 273 -7.19 31.40 21.26
CA THR A 273 -6.65 32.76 21.37
C THR A 273 -7.61 33.80 20.79
N ARG A 274 -8.30 33.49 19.69
CA ARG A 274 -9.28 34.39 19.06
C ARG A 274 -10.69 34.30 19.66
N GLY A 275 -10.94 33.34 20.56
CA GLY A 275 -12.27 33.09 21.12
C GLY A 275 -13.29 32.55 20.10
N ILE A 276 -12.80 31.91 19.03
CA ILE A 276 -13.62 31.33 17.97
C ILE A 276 -13.92 29.88 18.32
N SER A 277 -15.17 29.45 18.20
CA SER A 277 -15.60 28.10 18.59
C SER A 277 -15.43 27.05 17.49
N ALA A 278 -15.42 27.46 16.21
CA ALA A 278 -15.33 26.56 15.07
C ALA A 278 -14.68 27.23 13.85
N VAL A 279 -14.12 26.42 12.96
CA VAL A 279 -13.50 26.85 11.70
C VAL A 279 -14.08 26.06 10.52
N GLY A 280 -14.32 26.74 9.41
CA GLY A 280 -14.73 26.13 8.14
C GLY A 280 -13.56 25.86 7.18
N ARG A 281 -13.83 25.17 6.07
CA ARG A 281 -12.80 24.79 5.09
C ARG A 281 -12.07 25.98 4.46
N ASP A 282 -12.79 27.06 4.17
CA ASP A 282 -12.24 28.23 3.49
C ASP A 282 -11.35 29.09 4.40
N GLU A 283 -11.46 28.88 5.71
CA GLU A 283 -10.69 29.59 6.74
C GLU A 283 -9.35 28.89 7.04
N ILE A 284 -9.25 27.56 6.84
CA ILE A 284 -8.01 26.79 7.08
C ILE A 284 -6.81 27.37 6.31
N PRO A 285 -6.89 27.69 5.00
CA PRO A 285 -5.76 28.27 4.29
C PRO A 285 -5.40 29.69 4.75
N GLN A 286 -6.36 30.43 5.32
CA GLN A 286 -6.11 31.76 5.86
C GLN A 286 -5.34 31.69 7.19
N ILE A 287 -5.52 30.61 7.94
CA ILE A 287 -4.84 30.35 9.22
C ILE A 287 -3.45 29.74 8.98
N LEU A 288 -3.35 28.71 8.13
CA LEU A 288 -2.12 27.94 7.93
C LEU A 288 -1.24 28.44 6.77
N GLY A 289 -1.80 29.23 5.84
CA GLY A 289 -1.13 29.60 4.59
C GLY A 289 -1.08 28.49 3.54
N HIS A 290 -1.65 27.31 3.82
CA HIS A 290 -1.76 26.21 2.86
C HIS A 290 -3.10 25.46 3.01
N ARG A 291 -3.47 24.71 1.96
CA ARG A 291 -4.69 23.90 1.94
C ARG A 291 -4.46 22.53 2.56
N ALA A 292 -5.50 21.94 3.12
CA ALA A 292 -5.52 20.55 3.53
C ALA A 292 -5.46 19.61 2.32
N ALA A 293 -4.80 18.46 2.47
CA ALA A 293 -4.67 17.46 1.41
C ALA A 293 -5.93 16.57 1.34
N LEU A 294 -6.97 17.10 0.68
CA LEU A 294 -8.31 16.50 0.63
C LEU A 294 -8.77 16.05 -0.77
N SER A 295 -8.08 16.47 -1.83
CA SER A 295 -8.49 16.15 -3.20
C SER A 295 -7.93 14.81 -3.66
N ASN A 296 -8.77 14.03 -4.34
CA ASN A 296 -8.52 12.64 -4.69
C ASN A 296 -8.67 12.36 -6.20
N GLU A 297 -8.66 13.41 -7.02
CA GLU A 297 -8.74 13.28 -8.49
C GLU A 297 -7.54 12.53 -9.10
N ASP A 298 -6.38 12.60 -8.45
CA ASP A 298 -5.17 11.88 -8.81
C ASP A 298 -4.75 10.94 -7.65
N PRO A 299 -4.64 9.61 -7.88
CA PRO A 299 -4.09 8.65 -6.92
C PRO A 299 -2.75 9.07 -6.29
N ARG A 300 -1.94 9.89 -6.97
CA ARG A 300 -0.70 10.44 -6.41
C ARG A 300 -0.94 11.34 -5.20
N ILE A 301 -2.08 12.03 -5.13
CA ILE A 301 -2.40 12.91 -4.00
C ILE A 301 -2.66 12.08 -2.74
N PHE A 302 -3.38 10.97 -2.86
CA PHE A 302 -3.55 9.99 -1.79
C PHE A 302 -2.21 9.49 -1.27
N TYR A 303 -1.38 8.97 -2.17
CA TYR A 303 -0.07 8.44 -1.80
C TYR A 303 0.81 9.51 -1.13
N ARG A 304 0.82 10.74 -1.67
CA ARG A 304 1.53 11.88 -1.06
C ARG A 304 1.03 12.18 0.36
N ALA A 305 -0.29 12.20 0.58
CA ALA A 305 -0.86 12.48 1.90
C ALA A 305 -0.48 11.39 2.92
N TYR A 306 -0.45 10.13 2.51
CA TYR A 306 0.07 9.03 3.31
C TYR A 306 1.57 9.20 3.62
N THR A 307 2.42 9.38 2.59
CA THR A 307 3.87 9.52 2.77
C THR A 307 4.22 10.73 3.64
N GLN A 308 3.49 11.84 3.53
CA GLN A 308 3.68 13.00 4.38
C GLN A 308 3.39 12.69 5.85
N ARG A 309 2.26 12.04 6.16
CA ARG A 309 1.93 11.63 7.54
C ARG A 309 2.98 10.67 8.11
N ARG A 310 3.43 9.70 7.30
CA ARG A 310 4.49 8.79 7.69
C ARG A 310 5.81 9.49 7.98
N ASN A 311 6.27 10.37 7.08
CA ASN A 311 7.50 11.13 7.27
C ASN A 311 7.42 12.01 8.53
N ASN A 312 6.25 12.58 8.82
CA ASN A 312 6.02 13.35 10.03
C ASN A 312 6.09 12.46 11.29
N ALA A 313 5.44 11.30 11.27
CA ALA A 313 5.50 10.31 12.34
C ALA A 313 6.96 9.86 12.63
N ASP A 314 7.73 9.57 11.57
CA ASP A 314 9.14 9.21 11.69
C ASP A 314 10.00 10.37 12.23
N ALA A 315 9.74 11.60 11.76
CA ALA A 315 10.41 12.79 12.29
C ALA A 315 10.11 12.98 13.78
N ARG A 316 8.86 12.80 14.21
CA ARG A 316 8.47 12.87 15.63
C ARG A 316 9.11 11.76 16.45
N LYS A 317 9.20 10.54 15.91
CA LYS A 317 9.89 9.40 16.55
C LYS A 317 11.37 9.72 16.77
N ARG A 318 12.05 10.29 15.77
CA ARG A 318 13.48 10.67 15.85
C ARG A 318 13.72 11.85 16.80
N LEU A 319 12.86 12.86 16.78
CA LEU A 319 13.00 14.09 17.56
C LEU A 319 12.35 13.99 18.96
N ASN A 320 11.71 12.86 19.28
CA ASN A 320 10.88 12.68 20.46
C ASN A 320 9.83 13.79 20.63
N ALA A 321 9.29 14.29 19.52
CA ALA A 321 8.29 15.35 19.49
C ALA A 321 6.89 14.83 19.86
N ALA A 322 5.98 15.76 20.15
CA ALA A 322 4.57 15.45 20.41
C ALA A 322 3.83 15.05 19.14
N GLY A 323 2.73 14.32 19.28
CA GLY A 323 1.89 13.84 18.18
C GLY A 323 2.08 12.36 17.86
N PRO A 324 1.36 11.88 16.84
CA PRO A 324 1.32 10.46 16.51
C PRO A 324 2.67 10.02 15.94
N ARG A 325 3.17 8.88 16.44
CA ARG A 325 4.43 8.24 16.03
C ARG A 325 4.24 7.11 15.02
N LYS A 326 2.99 6.80 14.70
CA LYS A 326 2.56 5.86 13.67
C LYS A 326 1.40 6.46 12.91
N THR A 327 1.19 6.04 11.66
CA THR A 327 0.00 6.45 10.93
C THR A 327 -1.23 5.63 11.36
N LEU A 328 -2.42 6.07 10.96
CA LEU A 328 -3.64 5.32 11.23
C LEU A 328 -3.61 3.94 10.55
N GLU A 329 -3.04 3.87 9.36
CA GLU A 329 -2.85 2.63 8.59
C GLU A 329 -1.99 1.64 9.36
N ASP A 330 -0.89 2.09 9.97
CA ASP A 330 -0.03 1.24 10.80
C ASP A 330 -0.80 0.66 12.00
N HIS A 331 -1.54 1.50 12.72
CA HIS A 331 -2.34 1.08 13.87
C HIS A 331 -3.46 0.11 13.49
N TYR A 332 -4.18 0.41 12.43
CA TYR A 332 -5.30 -0.40 11.99
C TYR A 332 -4.84 -1.75 11.45
N MET A 333 -3.76 -1.76 10.68
CA MET A 333 -3.19 -3.00 10.18
C MET A 333 -2.60 -3.87 11.28
N GLN A 334 -1.86 -3.28 12.23
CA GLN A 334 -1.38 -4.01 13.41
C GLN A 334 -2.55 -4.67 14.16
N TYR A 335 -3.64 -3.93 14.37
CA TYR A 335 -4.84 -4.46 15.01
C TYR A 335 -5.45 -5.65 14.28
N ILE A 336 -5.51 -5.62 12.94
CA ILE A 336 -6.04 -6.74 12.14
C ILE A 336 -5.18 -8.00 12.33
N PHE A 337 -3.85 -7.88 12.31
CA PHE A 337 -2.97 -9.02 12.55
C PHE A 337 -3.15 -9.60 13.97
N GLU A 338 -3.24 -8.73 14.98
CA GLU A 338 -3.51 -9.15 16.37
C GLU A 338 -4.85 -9.91 16.49
N GLN A 339 -5.92 -9.38 15.90
CA GLN A 339 -7.24 -10.01 15.92
C GLN A 339 -7.28 -11.34 15.16
N ASN A 340 -6.67 -11.41 13.98
CA ASN A 340 -6.58 -12.64 13.20
C ASN A 340 -5.86 -13.73 14.01
N ARG A 341 -4.80 -13.37 14.72
CA ARG A 341 -4.09 -14.30 15.59
C ARG A 341 -4.91 -14.75 16.79
N GLU A 342 -5.62 -13.84 17.46
CA GLU A 342 -6.53 -14.20 18.55
C GLU A 342 -7.61 -15.19 18.09
N ARG A 343 -8.19 -14.96 16.91
CA ARG A 343 -9.15 -15.89 16.29
C ARG A 343 -8.55 -17.26 16.01
N GLN A 344 -7.31 -17.32 15.50
CA GLN A 344 -6.60 -18.58 15.26
C GLN A 344 -6.25 -19.32 16.56
N LYS A 345 -5.95 -18.59 17.65
CA LYS A 345 -5.68 -19.18 18.98
C LYS A 345 -6.97 -19.72 19.64
N ASN A 346 -8.09 -19.02 19.46
CA ASN A 346 -9.39 -19.39 20.05
C ASN A 346 -10.18 -20.41 19.21
N GLY A 347 -9.79 -20.62 17.95
CA GLY A 347 -10.40 -21.56 17.00
C GLY A 347 -9.69 -22.91 16.87
N LYS A 348 -8.81 -23.28 17.82
CA LYS A 348 -8.23 -24.62 17.96
C LYS A 348 -8.84 -25.38 19.12
#